data_AF-A0A673NG69-F1
#
_entry.id   AF-A0A673NG69-F1
#
_cell.length_a   1.000
_cell.length_b   1.000
_cell.length_c   1.000
_cell.angle_alpha   90.00
_cell.angle_beta   90.00
_cell.angle_gamma   90.00
#
_symmetry.space_group_name_H-M   'P 1'
#
loop_
_entity.id
_entity.type
_entity.pdbx_description
1 polymer ?
#
loop_
_entity_poly.entity_id
_entity_poly.type
_entity_poly.pdbx_seq_one_letter_code
_entity_poly.pdbx_strand_id
1 'polypeptide(L)'
;MIYKNCIFLFKIISFLRVAVVGNVDAGKSTLLGVLTHGELDNGRGFARQKLFRHKHEMESGRTSSVGNDILGFDQEGHVVNKPDINGTSVPEGLINFKFVF
;
A
#
# COMPACT_ATOMS: atom_id res chain seq x y z
N MET A 1 -21.29 -36.88 12.90
CA MET A 1 -21.52 -35.45 13.15
C MET A 1 -20.26 -34.72 13.65
N ILE A 2 -19.09 -34.90 13.02
CA ILE A 2 -17.82 -34.28 13.49
C ILE A 2 -17.09 -33.48 12.39
N TYR A 3 -17.25 -33.83 11.11
CA TYR A 3 -16.53 -33.18 10.00
C TYR A 3 -17.08 -31.83 9.51
N LYS A 4 -18.27 -31.40 9.96
CA LYS A 4 -18.84 -30.11 9.57
C LYS A 4 -18.29 -28.91 10.35
N ASN A 5 -17.54 -29.12 11.43
CA ASN A 5 -17.01 -28.03 12.28
C ASN A 5 -15.56 -27.64 11.99
N CYS A 6 -14.83 -28.36 11.13
CA CYS A 6 -13.40 -28.10 10.87
C CYS A 6 -13.13 -27.27 9.58
N ILE A 7 -14.16 -27.01 8.76
CA ILE A 7 -13.98 -26.46 7.41
C ILE A 7 -14.11 -24.92 7.35
N PHE A 8 -14.51 -24.25 8.44
CA PHE A 8 -14.82 -22.81 8.40
C PHE A 8 -13.68 -21.85 8.79
N LEU A 9 -12.42 -22.31 8.83
CA LEU A 9 -11.29 -21.48 9.22
C LEU A 9 -10.27 -21.26 8.10
N PHE A 10 -10.73 -21.11 6.86
CA PHE A 10 -9.90 -20.54 5.79
C PHE A 10 -10.51 -19.22 5.37
N LYS A 11 -10.14 -18.16 6.09
CA LYS A 11 -10.52 -16.79 5.71
C LYS A 11 -9.78 -16.45 4.42
N ILE A 12 -10.50 -16.39 3.30
CA ILE A 12 -9.93 -16.01 2.02
C ILE A 12 -9.65 -14.50 2.07
N ILE A 13 -8.38 -14.13 2.08
CA ILE A 13 -7.96 -12.74 1.95
C ILE A 13 -8.12 -12.33 0.49
N SER A 14 -8.88 -11.25 0.24
CA SER A 14 -9.04 -10.71 -1.11
C SER A 14 -7.79 -9.94 -1.52
N PHE A 15 -7.17 -10.34 -2.64
CA PHE A 15 -5.99 -9.68 -3.18
C PHE A 15 -6.32 -8.92 -4.47
N LEU A 16 -6.14 -7.60 -4.46
CA LEU A 16 -6.31 -6.74 -5.63
C LEU A 16 -4.95 -6.14 -6.04
N ARG A 17 -4.69 -6.09 -7.35
CA ARG A 17 -3.50 -5.41 -7.91
C ARG A 17 -3.96 -4.21 -8.71
N VAL A 18 -3.42 -3.03 -8.37
CA VAL A 18 -3.76 -1.76 -9.02
C VAL A 18 -2.48 -1.15 -9.57
N ALA A 19 -2.48 -0.83 -10.86
CA ALA A 19 -1.40 -0.07 -11.50
C ALA A 19 -1.81 1.40 -11.66
N VAL A 20 -0.93 2.30 -11.24
CA VAL A 20 -1.08 3.75 -11.40
C VAL A 20 -0.19 4.19 -12.56
N VAL A 21 -0.84 4.72 -13.60
CA VAL A 21 -0.21 5.18 -14.85
C VAL A 21 -0.59 6.65 -15.08
N GLY A 22 0.31 7.41 -15.68
CA GLY A 22 0.11 8.82 -15.97
C GLY A 22 1.42 9.47 -16.41
N ASN A 23 1.37 10.74 -16.80
CA ASN A 23 2.56 11.47 -17.24
C ASN A 23 3.62 11.60 -16.12
N VAL A 24 4.83 12.00 -16.49
CA VAL A 24 5.83 12.46 -15.52
C VAL A 24 5.28 13.68 -14.78
N ASP A 25 5.55 13.77 -13.48
CA ASP A 25 5.07 14.83 -12.57
C ASP A 25 3.56 14.85 -12.26
N ALA A 26 2.78 13.86 -12.70
CA ALA A 26 1.36 13.71 -12.38
C ALA A 26 1.05 13.38 -10.90
N GLY A 27 2.06 13.36 -10.02
CA GLY A 27 1.87 13.09 -8.58
C GLY A 27 1.62 11.62 -8.21
N LYS A 28 1.84 10.67 -9.12
CA LYS A 28 1.61 9.21 -8.90
C LYS A 28 2.25 8.71 -7.60
N SER A 29 3.55 8.95 -7.44
CA SER A 29 4.30 8.53 -6.26
C SER A 29 3.93 9.33 -5.02
N THR A 30 3.57 10.61 -5.16
CA THR A 30 3.10 11.41 -4.02
C THR A 30 1.79 10.87 -3.46
N LEU A 31 0.80 10.61 -4.32
CA LEU A 31 -0.49 10.05 -3.90
C LEU A 31 -0.33 8.71 -3.19
N LEU A 32 0.50 7.82 -3.73
CA LEU A 32 0.72 6.52 -3.11
C LEU A 32 1.48 6.61 -1.80
N GLY A 33 2.47 7.50 -1.69
CA GLY A 33 3.16 7.76 -0.42
C GLY A 33 2.17 8.17 0.67
N VAL A 34 1.21 9.03 0.33
CA VAL A 34 0.14 9.44 1.26
C VAL A 34 -0.77 8.27 1.62
N LEU A 35 -1.23 7.50 0.63
CA LEU A 35 -2.17 6.39 0.85
C LEU A 35 -1.56 5.24 1.66
N THR A 36 -0.27 4.92 1.44
CA THR A 36 0.34 3.71 2.01
C THR A 36 0.98 3.97 3.36
N HIS A 37 1.47 5.20 3.58
CA HIS A 37 2.12 5.60 4.84
C HIS A 37 1.21 6.44 5.75
N GLY A 38 0.07 6.92 5.25
CA GLY A 38 -0.92 7.69 6.04
C GLY A 38 -0.43 9.08 6.47
N GLU A 39 0.60 9.62 5.83
CA GLU A 39 1.14 10.96 6.09
C GLU A 39 0.90 11.87 4.90
N LEU A 40 0.37 13.06 5.16
CA LEU A 40 0.12 14.05 4.11
C LEU A 40 1.44 14.57 3.53
N ASP A 41 1.45 14.80 2.21
CA ASP A 41 2.58 15.44 1.56
C ASP A 41 2.64 16.92 1.94
N ASN A 42 3.84 17.44 2.16
CA ASN A 42 4.07 18.85 2.48
C ASN A 42 4.25 19.74 1.23
N GLY A 43 3.89 19.23 0.05
CA GLY A 43 4.09 19.89 -1.24
C GLY A 43 5.53 19.90 -1.74
N ARG A 44 6.48 19.33 -0.97
CA ARG A 44 7.90 19.17 -1.36
C ARG A 44 8.26 17.72 -1.67
N GLY A 45 7.27 16.84 -1.81
CA GLY A 45 7.48 15.42 -2.12
C GLY A 45 7.96 14.59 -0.93
N PHE A 46 7.69 15.03 0.30
CA PHE A 46 7.96 14.29 1.53
C PHE A 46 7.32 12.90 1.51
N ALA A 47 6.06 12.78 1.08
CA ALA A 47 5.39 11.48 0.97
C ALA A 47 6.06 10.58 -0.08
N ARG A 48 6.50 11.16 -1.20
CA ARG A 48 7.19 10.45 -2.28
C ARG A 48 8.60 9.98 -1.88
N GLN A 49 9.33 10.73 -1.05
CA GLN A 49 10.68 10.38 -0.62
C GLN A 49 10.75 9.00 0.05
N LYS A 50 9.67 8.59 0.73
CA LYS A 50 9.54 7.26 1.35
C LYS A 50 9.50 6.11 0.35
N LEU A 51 9.18 6.42 -0.91
CA LEU A 51 9.09 5.43 -1.99
C LEU A 51 10.40 5.30 -2.79
N PHE A 52 11.38 6.18 -2.57
CA PHE A 52 12.66 6.11 -3.25
C PHE A 52 13.49 4.93 -2.73
N ARG A 53 13.98 4.12 -3.67
CA ARG A 53 14.77 2.91 -3.39
C ARG A 53 16.21 3.06 -3.83
N HIS A 54 16.49 4.03 -4.70
CA HIS A 54 17.82 4.27 -5.23
C HIS A 54 18.31 5.68 -4.94
N LYS A 55 19.63 5.82 -4.75
CA LYS A 55 20.28 7.10 -4.50
C LYS A 55 19.99 8.15 -5.58
N HIS A 56 19.97 7.73 -6.85
CA HIS A 56 19.68 8.62 -7.98
C HIS A 56 18.22 9.14 -7.99
N GLU A 57 17.27 8.42 -7.38
CA GLU A 57 15.89 8.90 -7.19
C GLU A 57 15.83 9.99 -6.12
N MET A 58 16.61 9.82 -5.03
CA MET A 58 16.75 10.85 -4.00
C MET A 58 17.44 12.12 -4.54
N GLU A 59 18.50 11.96 -5.33
CA GLU A 59 19.27 13.06 -5.90
C GLU A 59 18.46 13.84 -6.95
N SER A 60 17.74 13.14 -7.84
CA SER A 60 16.92 13.78 -8.89
C SER A 60 15.55 14.24 -8.40
N GLY A 61 15.07 13.70 -7.27
CA GLY A 61 13.70 13.87 -6.80
C GLY A 61 12.67 13.23 -7.75
N ARG A 62 13.07 12.33 -8.65
CA ARG A 62 12.18 11.64 -9.60
C ARG A 62 12.24 10.14 -9.34
N THR A 63 11.07 9.53 -9.34
CA THR A 63 10.91 8.08 -9.28
C THR A 63 11.31 7.46 -10.62
N SER A 64 12.15 6.43 -10.61
CA SER A 64 12.67 5.72 -11.78
C SER A 64 12.50 4.19 -11.69
N SER A 65 12.08 3.67 -10.54
CA SER A 65 12.02 2.23 -10.23
C SER A 65 10.66 1.76 -9.71
N VAL A 66 10.15 0.64 -10.25
CA VAL A 66 8.75 0.22 -10.03
C VAL A 66 8.54 -0.12 -8.55
N GLY A 67 7.72 0.69 -7.89
CA GLY A 67 7.26 0.49 -6.52
C GLY A 67 6.24 -0.62 -6.39
N ASN A 68 6.24 -1.27 -5.23
CA ASN A 68 5.15 -2.13 -4.78
C ASN A 68 4.82 -1.66 -3.37
N ASP A 69 3.61 -1.16 -3.19
CA ASP A 69 3.12 -0.70 -1.91
C ASP A 69 1.80 -1.41 -1.58
N ILE A 70 1.72 -1.99 -0.38
CA ILE A 70 0.57 -2.80 0.03
C ILE A 70 -0.27 -2.00 1.03
N LEU A 71 -1.59 -1.99 0.82
CA LEU A 71 -2.57 -1.40 1.71
C LEU A 71 -3.58 -2.46 2.15
N GLY A 72 -3.66 -2.69 3.46
CA GLY A 72 -4.57 -3.65 4.09
C GLY A 72 -5.83 -3.00 4.64
N PHE A 73 -6.95 -3.68 4.48
CA PHE A 73 -8.28 -3.25 4.92
C PHE A 73 -8.99 -4.31 5.75
N ASP A 74 -9.81 -3.88 6.70
CA ASP A 74 -10.76 -4.74 7.42
C ASP A 74 -12.10 -4.90 6.65
N GLN A 75 -13.11 -5.55 7.26
CA GLN A 75 -14.46 -5.71 6.65
C GLN A 75 -15.21 -4.40 6.48
N GLU A 76 -14.92 -3.43 7.34
CA GLU A 76 -15.58 -2.13 7.39
C GLU A 76 -14.92 -1.12 6.45
N GLY A 77 -13.77 -1.49 5.87
CA GLY A 77 -12.99 -0.66 4.95
C GLY A 77 -11.96 0.24 5.64
N HIS A 78 -11.66 0.02 6.92
CA HIS A 78 -10.62 0.74 7.63
C HIS A 78 -9.23 0.22 7.26
N VAL A 79 -8.27 1.14 7.16
CA VAL A 79 -6.87 0.83 6.86
C VAL A 79 -6.19 0.22 8.10
N VAL A 80 -5.61 -0.97 7.94
CA VAL A 80 -4.94 -1.73 9.01
C VAL A 80 -3.44 -1.94 8.76
N ASN A 81 -2.81 -1.07 7.97
CA ASN A 81 -1.38 -1.13 7.62
C ASN A 81 -0.43 -0.96 8.81
N LYS A 82 -0.91 -0.43 9.92
CA LYS A 82 -0.10 -0.25 11.13
C LYS A 82 -0.20 -1.53 11.94
N PRO A 83 0.93 -2.16 12.32
CA PRO A 83 0.89 -3.19 13.33
C PRO A 83 0.48 -2.50 14.64
N ASP A 84 -0.79 -2.59 15.00
CA ASP A 84 -1.20 -2.26 16.36
C ASP A 84 -0.36 -3.13 17.30
N ILE A 85 0.18 -2.54 18.35
CA ILE A 85 0.94 -3.25 19.40
C ILE A 85 0.16 -4.45 19.99
N ASN A 86 -1.15 -4.47 19.76
CA ASN A 86 -2.09 -5.50 20.22
C ASN A 86 -2.45 -6.54 19.14
N GLY A 87 -1.86 -6.49 17.95
CA GLY A 87 -1.99 -7.52 16.89
C GLY A 87 -3.42 -7.84 16.43
N THR A 88 -4.38 -6.94 16.67
CA THR A 88 -5.80 -7.30 16.67
C THR A 88 -6.46 -7.13 15.30
N SER A 89 -5.89 -6.31 14.42
CA SER A 89 -6.41 -6.05 13.09
C SER A 89 -5.70 -6.89 12.03
N VAL A 90 -6.26 -8.07 11.73
CA VAL A 90 -5.79 -8.91 10.62
C VAL A 90 -6.44 -8.38 9.33
N PRO A 91 -5.68 -7.95 8.31
CA PRO A 91 -6.27 -7.49 7.05
C PRO A 91 -7.07 -8.60 6.38
N GLU A 92 -8.25 -8.24 5.91
CA GLU A 92 -9.17 -9.10 5.18
C GLU A 92 -9.07 -8.88 3.66
N GLY A 93 -8.67 -7.67 3.29
CA GLY A 93 -8.32 -7.30 1.93
C GLY A 93 -6.91 -6.71 1.87
N LEU A 94 -6.19 -7.02 0.81
CA LEU A 94 -4.90 -6.43 0.48
C LEU A 94 -4.93 -5.84 -0.93
N ILE A 95 -4.59 -4.56 -1.05
CA ILE A 95 -4.43 -3.88 -2.33
C ILE A 95 -2.93 -3.64 -2.55
N ASN A 96 -2.38 -4.19 -3.61
CA ASN A 96 -1.02 -3.95 -4.04
C ASN A 96 -1.03 -2.88 -5.14
N PHE A 97 -0.52 -1.70 -4.81
CA PHE A 97 -0.31 -0.61 -5.75
C PHE A 97 1.06 -0.71 -6.41
N LYS A 98 1.08 -0.51 -7.73
CA LYS A 98 2.30 -0.37 -8.53
C LYS A 98 2.26 0.92 -9.32
N PHE A 99 3.36 1.65 -9.35
CA PHE A 99 3.51 2.83 -10.19
C PHE A 99 4.34 2.48 -11.42
N VAL A 100 3.89 2.98 -12.56
CA VAL A 100 4.62 2.91 -13.83
C VAL A 100 5.11 4.32 -14.15
N PHE A 101 6.43 4.50 -14.33
CA PHE A 101 7.04 5.82 -14.58
C PHE A 101 6.56 6.42 -15.89
#